data_AF-A0A931CUE9-F1
#
_entry.id   AF-A0A931CUE9-F1
#
_cell.length_a   1.000
_cell.length_b   1.000
_cell.length_c   1.000
_cell.angle_alpha   90.00
_cell.angle_beta   90.00
_cell.angle_gamma   90.00
#
_symmetry.space_group_name_H-M   'P 1'
#
loop_
_entity.id
_entity.type
_entity.pdbx_description
1 polymer ?
#
loop_
_entity_poly.entity_id
_entity_poly.type
_entity_poly.pdbx_seq_one_letter_code
_entity_poly.pdbx_strand_id
1 'polypeptide(L)'
;MSQPKSLGLVALIAVPALFLGPIMTMFLLLTPAAPAVADCGPAVSVVIDGNTQVEGYTQEQLKNAAAVMGAGKVLGLSVKGQMISVMVALGESGLRVLDYGDGAGPDSRGVFQQRDNGAWGSYADRMDPSISATNFIKALQGVAGWELLEPTLAASKVQRNADPYHYQKYWPEAVKIVQALSNSQFSVEGSGCAIPGQSGAGDDYPWKNSPTWVQVGAGAASTSPLGMYYRECVDFALWRVNQQMGSTSAPFKFLNATFRPDGQVLGSALTWKAGWDAKGWPTGNTPRVGAVVWYAPGTGGADPNFGHVAVVKAVNTDGTYVEEGYNGKPAPDDHNYYTRTVSSKVPSSFLYLPSQEEKK
;
A
#
# COMPACT_ATOMS: atom_id res chain seq x y z
N MET A 1 -78.70 1.26 -58.97
CA MET A 1 -78.99 -0.17 -59.24
C MET A 1 -77.94 -0.70 -60.21
N SER A 2 -77.14 -1.71 -59.82
CA SER A 2 -76.73 -2.86 -60.64
C SER A 2 -75.65 -3.67 -59.89
N GLN A 3 -75.78 -4.99 -59.91
CA GLN A 3 -74.80 -5.98 -59.46
C GLN A 3 -74.51 -6.86 -60.68
N PRO A 4 -73.26 -7.33 -60.91
CA PRO A 4 -73.07 -8.76 -60.63
C PRO A 4 -71.65 -9.22 -60.21
N LYS A 5 -71.63 -10.13 -59.23
CA LYS A 5 -70.95 -11.46 -59.25
C LYS A 5 -69.65 -11.63 -60.08
N SER A 6 -68.56 -12.07 -59.43
CA SER A 6 -68.10 -13.48 -59.39
C SER A 6 -66.56 -13.69 -59.32
N LEU A 7 -66.18 -14.77 -58.60
CA LEU A 7 -65.01 -15.66 -58.69
C LEU A 7 -63.62 -15.13 -59.14
N GLY A 8 -62.59 -15.48 -58.37
CA GLY A 8 -61.18 -15.41 -58.83
C GLY A 8 -60.14 -15.67 -57.73
N LEU A 9 -59.99 -16.90 -57.26
CA LEU A 9 -58.89 -17.29 -56.35
C LEU A 9 -57.61 -17.55 -57.16
N VAL A 10 -56.58 -16.71 -57.02
CA VAL A 10 -55.17 -17.06 -57.33
C VAL A 10 -54.27 -16.48 -56.24
N ALA A 11 -53.22 -17.23 -55.89
CA ALA A 11 -52.41 -17.02 -54.69
C ALA A 11 -51.06 -16.32 -54.96
N LEU A 12 -50.36 -16.02 -53.86
CA LEU A 12 -48.89 -15.97 -53.73
C LEU A 12 -48.13 -14.80 -54.41
N ILE A 13 -47.63 -13.83 -53.61
CA ILE A 13 -46.22 -13.79 -53.11
C ILE A 13 -45.86 -12.44 -52.42
N ALA A 14 -45.38 -12.58 -51.18
CA ALA A 14 -44.43 -11.74 -50.43
C ALA A 14 -44.39 -10.19 -50.57
N VAL A 15 -44.96 -9.52 -49.57
CA VAL A 15 -44.43 -8.29 -48.91
C VAL A 15 -44.70 -8.51 -47.41
N PRO A 16 -43.71 -8.45 -46.49
CA PRO A 16 -43.19 -7.16 -46.06
C PRO A 16 -41.69 -7.07 -45.72
N ALA A 17 -41.04 -6.04 -46.29
CA ALA A 17 -39.77 -5.50 -45.79
C ALA A 17 -39.99 -4.72 -44.48
N LEU A 18 -40.36 -5.41 -43.39
CA LEU A 18 -40.69 -4.78 -42.10
C LEU A 18 -40.18 -5.54 -40.87
N PHE A 19 -39.15 -6.40 -41.01
CA PHE A 19 -38.60 -7.19 -39.89
C PHE A 19 -37.06 -7.23 -39.80
N LEU A 20 -36.33 -6.39 -40.54
CA LEU A 20 -34.86 -6.31 -40.46
C LEU A 20 -34.33 -5.21 -39.50
N GLY A 21 -35.20 -4.31 -39.03
CA GLY A 21 -34.85 -3.26 -38.07
C GLY A 21 -34.46 -3.74 -36.65
N PRO A 22 -35.15 -4.71 -36.02
CA PRO A 22 -34.90 -5.04 -34.60
C PRO A 22 -33.65 -5.91 -34.36
N ILE A 23 -33.23 -6.68 -35.36
CA ILE A 23 -32.22 -7.74 -35.16
C ILE A 23 -30.81 -7.15 -34.95
N MET A 24 -30.52 -5.97 -35.53
CA MET A 24 -29.22 -5.31 -35.36
C MET A 24 -29.12 -4.43 -34.09
N THR A 25 -30.22 -4.24 -33.36
CA THR A 25 -30.20 -3.58 -32.03
C THR A 25 -30.05 -4.57 -30.87
N MET A 26 -30.45 -5.84 -31.05
CA MET A 26 -30.42 -6.83 -29.95
C MET A 26 -29.05 -7.53 -29.79
N PHE A 27 -28.16 -7.48 -30.79
CA PHE A 27 -26.78 -7.99 -30.67
C PHE A 27 -25.80 -7.02 -29.97
N LEU A 28 -26.17 -5.75 -29.80
CA LEU A 28 -25.36 -4.74 -29.09
C LEU A 28 -25.53 -4.78 -27.55
N LEU A 29 -26.36 -5.69 -27.03
CA LEU A 29 -26.65 -5.83 -25.58
C LEU A 29 -26.13 -7.14 -24.96
N LEU A 30 -25.38 -7.95 -25.72
CA LEU A 30 -24.86 -9.25 -25.28
C LEU A 30 -23.33 -9.40 -25.39
N THR A 31 -22.60 -8.35 -25.78
CA THR A 31 -21.16 -8.29 -25.54
C THR A 31 -20.92 -8.05 -24.06
N PRO A 32 -20.21 -8.93 -23.32
CA PRO A 32 -19.69 -8.53 -22.02
C PRO A 32 -18.72 -7.36 -22.27
N ALA A 33 -19.05 -6.19 -21.76
CA ALA A 33 -18.09 -5.12 -21.70
C ALA A 33 -16.91 -5.64 -20.88
N ALA A 34 -15.74 -5.80 -21.53
CA ALA A 34 -14.50 -5.97 -20.80
C ALA A 34 -14.43 -4.81 -19.79
N PRO A 35 -14.15 -5.06 -18.50
CA PRO A 35 -14.04 -3.98 -17.54
C PRO A 35 -12.96 -3.04 -18.06
N ALA A 36 -13.37 -1.84 -18.47
CA ALA A 36 -12.45 -0.74 -18.67
C ALA A 36 -11.80 -0.52 -17.30
N VAL A 37 -10.56 -0.99 -17.17
CA VAL A 37 -9.77 -0.78 -15.97
C VAL A 37 -9.64 0.73 -15.85
N ALA A 38 -10.39 1.30 -14.92
CA ALA A 38 -10.28 2.70 -14.58
C ALA A 38 -8.92 2.87 -13.93
N ASP A 39 -7.93 3.28 -14.73
CA ASP A 39 -6.58 3.55 -14.29
C ASP A 39 -6.58 4.82 -13.44
N CYS A 40 -6.97 4.64 -12.17
CA CYS A 40 -7.14 5.68 -11.15
C CYS A 40 -6.00 5.66 -10.13
N GLY A 41 -4.85 5.08 -10.49
CA GLY A 41 -3.60 5.35 -9.79
C GLY A 41 -2.95 6.62 -10.34
N PRO A 42 -2.25 7.44 -9.51
CA PRO A 42 -1.38 8.46 -10.05
C PRO A 42 -0.30 7.79 -10.91
N ALA A 43 -0.25 8.12 -12.19
CA ALA A 43 0.72 7.57 -13.12
C ALA A 43 2.13 8.04 -12.72
N VAL A 44 2.89 7.21 -12.01
CA VAL A 44 4.28 7.50 -11.66
C VAL A 44 5.12 7.52 -12.95
N SER A 45 5.48 8.74 -13.36
CA SER A 45 6.56 8.98 -14.30
C SER A 45 7.88 8.98 -13.55
N VAL A 46 8.72 7.98 -13.79
CA VAL A 46 10.12 8.02 -13.36
C VAL A 46 10.80 9.16 -14.11
N VAL A 47 11.23 10.21 -13.40
CA VAL A 47 11.97 11.33 -13.98
C VAL A 47 13.41 11.27 -13.51
N ILE A 48 14.28 10.71 -14.35
CA ILE A 48 15.73 10.85 -14.18
C ILE A 48 16.15 12.19 -14.77
N ASP A 49 16.01 13.27 -14.02
CA ASP A 49 16.82 14.46 -14.27
C ASP A 49 18.26 14.15 -13.83
N GLY A 50 19.25 14.65 -14.57
CA GLY A 50 20.67 14.59 -14.18
C GLY A 50 20.96 15.34 -12.88
N ASN A 51 20.03 16.16 -12.40
CA ASN A 51 20.09 16.87 -11.12
C ASN A 51 19.44 16.13 -9.94
N THR A 52 18.77 14.98 -10.13
CA THR A 52 18.15 14.26 -9.01
C THR A 52 19.23 13.78 -8.04
N GLN A 53 19.25 14.36 -6.83
CA GLN A 53 20.17 14.00 -5.76
C GLN A 53 19.40 13.39 -4.59
N VAL A 54 19.90 12.25 -4.08
CA VAL A 54 19.44 11.64 -2.84
C VAL A 54 20.67 11.48 -1.95
N GLU A 55 20.66 12.16 -0.81
CA GLU A 55 21.75 12.06 0.16
C GLU A 55 22.01 10.59 0.54
N GLY A 56 23.29 10.18 0.46
CA GLY A 56 23.76 8.82 0.65
C GLY A 56 24.00 8.00 -0.62
N TYR A 57 23.57 8.49 -1.80
CA TYR A 57 23.60 7.72 -3.05
C TYR A 57 24.33 8.41 -4.20
N THR A 58 25.08 7.64 -4.97
CA THR A 58 25.71 8.12 -6.21
C THR A 58 24.71 8.18 -7.36
N GLN A 59 25.02 8.99 -8.37
CA GLN A 59 24.28 9.04 -9.63
C GLN A 59 24.16 7.66 -10.32
N GLU A 60 25.14 6.77 -10.15
CA GLU A 60 25.08 5.41 -10.69
C GLU A 60 24.06 4.54 -9.92
N GLN A 61 24.05 4.59 -8.58
CA GLN A 61 23.06 3.90 -7.76
C GLN A 61 21.63 4.38 -8.07
N LEU A 62 21.45 5.68 -8.31
CA LEU A 62 20.15 6.26 -8.67
C LEU A 62 19.70 5.87 -10.09
N LYS A 63 20.64 5.77 -11.06
CA LYS A 63 20.35 5.20 -12.39
C LYS A 63 19.92 3.74 -12.30
N ASN A 64 20.61 2.93 -11.48
CA ASN A 64 20.24 1.53 -11.25
C ASN A 64 18.85 1.43 -10.58
N ALA A 65 18.55 2.23 -9.55
CA ALA A 65 17.22 2.29 -8.95
C ALA A 65 16.13 2.68 -9.95
N ALA A 66 16.39 3.67 -10.79
CA ALA A 66 15.45 4.11 -11.82
C ALA A 66 15.25 3.05 -12.92
N ALA A 67 16.27 2.26 -13.26
CA ALA A 67 16.14 1.10 -14.16
C ALA A 67 15.25 0.01 -13.53
N VAL A 68 15.40 -0.26 -12.23
CA VAL A 68 14.51 -1.16 -11.47
C VAL A 68 13.06 -0.67 -11.49
N MET A 69 12.83 0.62 -11.22
CA MET A 69 11.50 1.24 -11.28
C MET A 69 10.91 1.19 -12.70
N GLY A 70 11.74 1.45 -13.72
CA GLY A 70 11.37 1.38 -15.14
C GLY A 70 10.91 -0.02 -15.56
N ALA A 71 11.64 -1.07 -15.16
CA ALA A 71 11.24 -2.46 -15.38
C ALA A 71 9.90 -2.77 -14.67
N GLY A 72 9.72 -2.29 -13.44
CA GLY A 72 8.45 -2.38 -12.71
C GLY A 72 7.30 -1.74 -13.47
N LYS A 73 7.48 -0.51 -13.95
CA LYS A 73 6.48 0.20 -14.76
C LYS A 73 6.11 -0.57 -16.04
N VAL A 74 7.10 -1.12 -16.76
CA VAL A 74 6.86 -1.92 -17.98
C VAL A 74 6.05 -3.18 -17.69
N LEU A 75 6.21 -3.79 -16.50
CA LEU A 75 5.45 -4.97 -16.06
C LEU A 75 4.13 -4.63 -15.32
N GLY A 76 3.67 -3.38 -15.37
CA GLY A 76 2.44 -2.95 -14.69
C GLY A 76 2.50 -3.02 -13.17
N LEU A 77 3.72 -3.01 -12.60
CA LEU A 77 3.94 -3.16 -11.17
C LEU A 77 3.57 -1.87 -10.41
N SER A 78 2.79 -2.03 -9.34
CA SER A 78 2.43 -0.93 -8.45
C SER A 78 3.65 -0.25 -7.83
N VAL A 79 3.49 0.99 -7.36
CA VAL A 79 4.56 1.76 -6.69
C VAL A 79 5.15 0.96 -5.52
N LYS A 80 4.31 0.23 -4.76
CA LYS A 80 4.75 -0.68 -3.70
C LYS A 80 5.69 -1.78 -4.22
N GLY A 81 5.36 -2.41 -5.35
CA GLY A 81 6.24 -3.43 -5.94
C GLY A 81 7.55 -2.84 -6.48
N GLN A 82 7.52 -1.61 -7.01
CA GLN A 82 8.73 -0.89 -7.40
C GLN A 82 9.62 -0.60 -6.17
N MET A 83 9.04 -0.14 -5.06
CA MET A 83 9.75 0.03 -3.79
C MET A 83 10.26 -1.30 -3.22
N ILE A 84 9.51 -2.41 -3.29
CA ILE A 84 9.99 -3.74 -2.90
C ILE A 84 11.23 -4.11 -3.72
N SER A 85 11.18 -3.84 -5.03
CA SER A 85 12.30 -4.14 -5.94
C SER A 85 13.53 -3.28 -5.63
N VAL A 86 13.36 -2.00 -5.33
CA VAL A 86 14.46 -1.11 -4.90
C VAL A 86 14.98 -1.48 -3.51
N MET A 87 14.13 -1.91 -2.58
CA MET A 87 14.51 -2.41 -1.24
C MET A 87 15.36 -3.67 -1.32
N VAL A 88 15.02 -4.62 -2.20
CA VAL A 88 15.86 -5.81 -2.42
C VAL A 88 17.17 -5.39 -3.08
N ALA A 89 17.13 -4.58 -4.14
CA ALA A 89 18.34 -4.11 -4.81
C ALA A 89 19.29 -3.31 -3.88
N LEU A 90 18.74 -2.59 -2.89
CA LEU A 90 19.49 -1.99 -1.78
C LEU A 90 20.11 -3.03 -0.84
N GLY A 91 19.35 -4.06 -0.46
CA GLY A 91 19.84 -5.07 0.47
C GLY A 91 20.90 -6.02 -0.11
N GLU A 92 20.77 -6.37 -1.38
CA GLU A 92 21.67 -7.29 -2.08
C GLU A 92 22.99 -6.64 -2.51
N SER A 93 22.96 -5.38 -2.95
CA SER A 93 24.14 -4.73 -3.57
C SER A 93 24.35 -3.26 -3.17
N GLY A 94 23.42 -2.68 -2.42
CA GLY A 94 23.34 -1.24 -2.25
C GLY A 94 23.13 -0.51 -3.58
N LEU A 95 22.31 -1.06 -4.49
CA LEU A 95 22.04 -0.53 -5.84
C LEU A 95 23.27 -0.52 -6.78
N ARG A 96 24.16 -1.51 -6.68
CA ARG A 96 25.34 -1.63 -7.56
C ARG A 96 25.28 -2.88 -8.42
N VAL A 97 25.78 -2.80 -9.65
CA VAL A 97 25.98 -3.99 -10.49
C VAL A 97 27.29 -4.66 -10.04
N LEU A 98 27.17 -5.76 -9.30
CA LEU A 98 28.33 -6.50 -8.80
C LEU A 98 28.63 -7.71 -9.68
N ASP A 99 29.89 -7.82 -10.15
CA ASP A 99 30.40 -9.01 -10.85
C ASP A 99 30.97 -10.09 -9.91
N TYR A 100 30.47 -10.11 -8.68
CA TYR A 100 30.78 -11.11 -7.67
C TYR A 100 29.59 -11.25 -6.72
N GLY A 101 29.58 -12.36 -5.98
CA GLY A 101 28.70 -12.54 -4.84
C GLY A 101 29.46 -12.97 -3.60
N ASP A 102 28.73 -13.31 -2.54
CA ASP A 102 29.27 -13.58 -1.21
C ASP A 102 29.62 -15.06 -0.98
N GLY A 103 29.89 -15.44 0.27
CA GLY A 103 30.19 -16.83 0.63
C GLY A 103 29.00 -17.80 0.47
N ALA A 104 27.76 -17.32 0.47
CA ALA A 104 26.57 -18.13 0.27
C ALA A 104 26.18 -18.25 -1.22
N GLY A 105 26.50 -17.23 -2.03
CA GLY A 105 26.34 -17.22 -3.48
C GLY A 105 27.53 -16.65 -4.25
N PRO A 106 28.67 -17.36 -4.38
CA PRO A 106 29.84 -16.83 -5.12
C PRO A 106 29.56 -16.52 -6.61
N ASP A 107 28.58 -17.22 -7.20
CA ASP A 107 28.05 -17.07 -8.56
C ASP A 107 26.90 -16.05 -8.66
N SER A 108 26.45 -15.45 -7.56
CA SER A 108 25.46 -14.36 -7.58
C SER A 108 25.99 -13.15 -8.33
N ARG A 109 25.11 -12.48 -9.10
CA ARG A 109 25.49 -11.35 -9.96
C ARG A 109 24.44 -10.23 -9.98
N GLY A 110 24.92 -9.04 -10.29
CA GLY A 110 24.12 -7.85 -10.52
C GLY A 110 23.46 -7.28 -9.27
N VAL A 111 22.49 -6.41 -9.52
CA VAL A 111 21.89 -5.54 -8.49
C VAL A 111 20.99 -6.31 -7.49
N PHE A 112 20.47 -7.47 -7.90
CA PHE A 112 19.66 -8.41 -7.08
C PHE A 112 20.43 -9.64 -6.59
N GLN A 113 21.75 -9.72 -6.82
CA GLN A 113 22.58 -10.88 -6.45
C GLN A 113 21.98 -12.23 -6.91
N GLN A 114 21.56 -12.27 -8.17
CA GLN A 114 20.88 -13.43 -8.76
C GLN A 114 21.87 -14.58 -9.04
N ARG A 115 21.54 -15.78 -8.55
CA ARG A 115 22.32 -17.02 -8.68
C ARG A 115 22.37 -17.56 -10.12
N ASP A 116 23.42 -18.31 -10.46
CA ASP A 116 23.54 -19.03 -11.74
C ASP A 116 22.88 -20.41 -11.68
N ASN A 117 21.55 -20.43 -11.52
CA ASN A 117 20.75 -21.64 -11.33
C ASN A 117 19.68 -21.84 -12.41
N GLY A 118 19.75 -21.10 -13.52
CA GLY A 118 18.78 -21.12 -14.61
C GLY A 118 17.46 -20.37 -14.34
N ALA A 119 17.17 -19.96 -13.10
CA ALA A 119 15.92 -19.25 -12.78
C ALA A 119 15.97 -17.75 -13.13
N TRP A 120 17.16 -17.17 -13.29
CA TRP A 120 17.39 -15.73 -13.36
C TRP A 120 17.94 -15.23 -14.71
N GLY A 121 17.95 -16.08 -15.73
CA GLY A 121 18.53 -15.77 -17.05
C GLY A 121 20.04 -16.01 -17.13
N SER A 122 20.63 -15.55 -18.23
CA SER A 122 22.07 -15.65 -18.51
C SER A 122 22.91 -14.73 -17.60
N TYR A 123 24.23 -14.87 -17.67
CA TYR A 123 25.15 -13.92 -17.01
C TYR A 123 24.89 -12.47 -17.45
N ALA A 124 24.67 -12.22 -18.75
CA ALA A 124 24.38 -10.87 -19.26
C ALA A 124 23.05 -10.32 -18.72
N ASP A 125 22.01 -11.15 -18.65
CA ASP A 125 20.69 -10.77 -18.10
C ASP A 125 20.78 -10.38 -16.62
N ARG A 126 21.60 -11.11 -15.85
CA ARG A 126 21.83 -10.83 -14.42
C ARG A 126 22.66 -9.57 -14.20
N MET A 127 23.58 -9.23 -15.12
CA MET A 127 24.41 -8.03 -15.05
C MET A 127 23.69 -6.76 -15.53
N ASP A 128 22.62 -6.86 -16.32
CA ASP A 128 21.80 -5.70 -16.69
C ASP A 128 20.78 -5.34 -15.59
N PRO A 129 20.76 -4.09 -15.07
CA PRO A 129 19.82 -3.67 -14.02
C PRO A 129 18.34 -3.81 -14.39
N SER A 130 17.99 -3.62 -15.66
CA SER A 130 16.60 -3.65 -16.14
C SER A 130 16.11 -5.08 -16.35
N ILE A 131 16.97 -5.96 -16.90
CA ILE A 131 16.63 -7.37 -17.12
C ILE A 131 16.63 -8.15 -15.80
N SER A 132 17.65 -7.95 -14.94
CA SER A 132 17.66 -8.54 -13.60
C SER A 132 16.46 -8.10 -12.75
N ALA A 133 16.06 -6.82 -12.82
CA ALA A 133 14.80 -6.33 -12.24
C ALA A 133 13.58 -7.02 -12.84
N THR A 134 13.48 -7.10 -14.17
CA THR A 134 12.39 -7.78 -14.88
C THR A 134 12.21 -9.22 -14.39
N ASN A 135 13.32 -9.93 -14.15
CA ASN A 135 13.30 -11.31 -13.65
C ASN A 135 12.87 -11.36 -12.17
N PHE A 136 13.38 -10.47 -11.31
CA PHE A 136 12.93 -10.34 -9.91
C PHE A 136 11.43 -10.03 -9.82
N ILE A 137 10.94 -9.09 -10.62
CA ILE A 137 9.54 -8.63 -10.59
C ILE A 137 8.58 -9.73 -11.05
N LYS A 138 8.94 -10.51 -12.08
CA LYS A 138 8.16 -11.69 -12.49
C LYS A 138 8.07 -12.72 -11.36
N ALA A 139 9.17 -12.94 -10.63
CA ALA A 139 9.17 -13.83 -9.47
C ALA A 139 8.32 -13.27 -8.31
N LEU A 140 8.34 -11.96 -8.07
CA LEU A 140 7.49 -11.26 -7.09
C LEU A 140 6.00 -11.40 -7.45
N GLN A 141 5.61 -11.14 -8.70
CA GLN A 141 4.24 -11.32 -9.19
C GLN A 141 3.77 -12.79 -9.11
N GLY A 142 4.70 -13.76 -9.11
CA GLY A 142 4.41 -15.17 -8.87
C GLY A 142 4.15 -15.53 -7.40
N VAL A 143 4.44 -14.64 -6.44
CA VAL A 143 4.14 -14.87 -5.02
C VAL A 143 2.69 -14.52 -4.73
N ALA A 144 1.85 -15.53 -4.47
CA ALA A 144 0.43 -15.34 -4.20
C ALA A 144 0.18 -14.32 -3.06
N GLY A 145 -0.52 -13.23 -3.37
CA GLY A 145 -0.91 -12.18 -2.43
C GLY A 145 0.24 -11.29 -1.94
N TRP A 146 1.36 -11.18 -2.68
CA TRP A 146 2.50 -10.32 -2.32
C TRP A 146 2.11 -8.85 -2.08
N GLU A 147 1.05 -8.38 -2.75
CA GLU A 147 0.47 -7.04 -2.58
C GLU A 147 -0.02 -6.80 -1.14
N LEU A 148 -0.44 -7.86 -0.44
CA LEU A 148 -0.98 -7.83 0.92
C LEU A 148 0.05 -8.17 2.00
N LEU A 149 1.26 -8.60 1.62
CA LEU A 149 2.35 -8.89 2.56
C LEU A 149 3.11 -7.63 2.96
N GLU A 150 3.76 -7.65 4.12
CA GLU A 150 4.81 -6.67 4.43
C GLU A 150 5.93 -6.74 3.37
N PRO A 151 6.52 -5.61 2.94
CA PRO A 151 7.53 -5.57 1.88
C PRO A 151 8.66 -6.59 2.02
N THR A 152 9.22 -6.71 3.23
CA THR A 152 10.30 -7.68 3.53
C THR A 152 9.85 -9.14 3.39
N LEU A 153 8.58 -9.46 3.70
CA LEU A 153 8.04 -10.82 3.58
C LEU A 153 7.76 -11.18 2.12
N ALA A 154 7.31 -10.21 1.31
CA ALA A 154 7.19 -10.37 -0.13
C ALA A 154 8.57 -10.61 -0.79
N ALA A 155 9.55 -9.76 -0.47
CA ALA A 155 10.94 -9.92 -0.90
C ALA A 155 11.57 -11.25 -0.48
N SER A 156 11.41 -11.63 0.79
CA SER A 156 11.93 -12.88 1.35
C SER A 156 11.35 -14.12 0.63
N LYS A 157 10.07 -14.11 0.28
CA LYS A 157 9.46 -15.21 -0.50
C LYS A 157 10.07 -15.37 -1.90
N VAL A 158 10.55 -14.28 -2.51
CA VAL A 158 11.26 -14.30 -3.80
C VAL A 158 12.69 -14.79 -3.63
N GLN A 159 13.47 -14.15 -2.76
CA GLN A 159 14.90 -14.38 -2.60
C GLN A 159 15.23 -15.63 -1.75
N ARG A 160 14.27 -16.14 -0.97
CA ARG A 160 14.37 -17.33 -0.10
C ARG A 160 15.54 -17.26 0.89
N ASN A 161 15.77 -16.06 1.42
CA ASN A 161 16.76 -15.80 2.44
C ASN A 161 16.37 -16.43 3.80
N ALA A 162 17.36 -16.66 4.67
CA ALA A 162 17.16 -17.32 5.96
C ALA A 162 16.42 -16.45 7.00
N ASP A 163 16.54 -15.13 6.90
CA ASP A 163 15.84 -14.16 7.75
C ASP A 163 14.74 -13.43 6.95
N PRO A 164 13.45 -13.66 7.25
CA PRO A 164 12.36 -13.04 6.53
C PRO A 164 12.25 -11.52 6.73
N TYR A 165 12.93 -10.95 7.74
CA TYR A 165 12.96 -9.51 8.03
C TYR A 165 14.26 -8.83 7.57
N HIS A 166 15.17 -9.54 6.91
CA HIS A 166 16.45 -9.03 6.42
C HIS A 166 16.34 -7.69 5.65
N TYR A 167 15.31 -7.55 4.81
CA TYR A 167 15.13 -6.37 3.97
C TYR A 167 14.46 -5.19 4.67
N GLN A 168 13.81 -5.41 5.83
CA GLN A 168 13.02 -4.41 6.56
C GLN A 168 13.80 -3.11 6.79
N LYS A 169 15.09 -3.22 7.12
CA LYS A 169 15.98 -2.08 7.37
C LYS A 169 16.33 -1.22 6.15
N TYR A 170 16.12 -1.71 4.92
CA TYR A 170 16.38 -0.96 3.68
C TYR A 170 15.10 -0.37 3.07
N TRP A 171 13.93 -0.72 3.62
CA TRP A 171 12.66 -0.26 3.09
C TRP A 171 12.56 1.27 3.11
N PRO A 172 12.92 1.97 4.20
CA PRO A 172 12.97 3.43 4.19
C PRO A 172 13.75 4.09 3.06
N GLU A 173 14.97 3.64 2.82
CA GLU A 173 15.81 4.19 1.77
C GLU A 173 15.22 3.88 0.39
N ALA A 174 14.55 2.74 0.23
CA ALA A 174 13.78 2.43 -0.97
C ALA A 174 12.63 3.42 -1.19
N VAL A 175 11.87 3.75 -0.14
CA VAL A 175 10.82 4.79 -0.19
C VAL A 175 11.43 6.15 -0.56
N LYS A 176 12.48 6.59 0.14
CA LYS A 176 13.21 7.86 -0.11
C LYS A 176 13.64 7.98 -1.57
N ILE A 177 14.28 6.93 -2.10
CA ILE A 177 14.78 6.89 -3.48
C ILE A 177 13.63 6.88 -4.50
N VAL A 178 12.61 6.03 -4.30
CA VAL A 178 11.47 5.96 -5.21
C VAL A 178 10.69 7.27 -5.21
N GLN A 179 10.41 7.87 -4.05
CA GLN A 179 9.74 9.17 -3.96
C GLN A 179 10.52 10.27 -4.70
N ALA A 180 11.82 10.39 -4.46
CA ALA A 180 12.68 11.38 -5.12
C ALA A 180 12.70 11.21 -6.66
N LEU A 181 12.59 9.98 -7.15
CA LEU A 181 12.53 9.65 -8.59
C LEU A 181 11.11 9.75 -9.21
N SER A 182 10.07 9.98 -8.40
CA SER A 182 8.65 9.89 -8.80
C SER A 182 7.84 11.20 -8.71
N ASN A 183 8.48 12.31 -8.35
CA ASN A 183 7.85 13.54 -7.84
C ASN A 183 6.47 13.93 -8.41
N SER A 184 5.49 14.03 -7.53
CA SER A 184 4.26 14.82 -7.66
C SER A 184 3.84 15.28 -6.27
N GLN A 185 3.89 16.59 -6.00
CA GLN A 185 3.66 17.17 -4.67
C GLN A 185 2.20 17.60 -4.46
N PHE A 186 1.67 17.40 -3.26
CA PHE A 186 0.53 18.16 -2.72
C PHE A 186 0.64 18.38 -1.21
N SER A 187 0.10 19.50 -0.75
CA SER A 187 0.06 19.97 0.65
C SER A 187 -1.29 20.65 0.92
N VAL A 188 -1.66 20.86 2.20
CA VAL A 188 -2.41 22.02 2.75
C VAL A 188 -2.90 21.69 4.19
N GLU A 189 -2.79 22.64 5.12
CA GLU A 189 -3.41 22.57 6.47
C GLU A 189 -4.87 23.09 6.44
N GLY A 190 -5.75 22.71 7.36
CA GLY A 190 -5.54 21.82 8.52
C GLY A 190 -6.47 22.18 9.69
N SER A 191 -6.08 21.79 10.92
CA SER A 191 -6.99 21.70 12.09
C SER A 191 -8.18 20.72 11.85
N GLY A 192 -9.06 20.36 12.80
CA GLY A 192 -9.17 20.70 14.23
C GLY A 192 -10.62 20.57 14.74
N CYS A 193 -10.88 20.48 16.05
CA CYS A 193 -9.91 20.54 17.15
C CYS A 193 -10.46 19.95 18.48
N ALA A 194 -9.66 20.02 19.53
CA ALA A 194 -10.05 19.90 20.94
C ALA A 194 -10.63 18.54 21.42
N ILE A 195 -11.85 18.52 21.99
CA ILE A 195 -12.14 17.93 23.33
C ILE A 195 -13.62 17.53 23.49
N PRO A 196 -14.01 16.62 24.43
CA PRO A 196 -13.20 15.80 25.34
C PRO A 196 -13.17 14.31 24.92
N GLY A 197 -12.86 13.40 25.86
CA GLY A 197 -13.04 11.95 25.71
C GLY A 197 -11.77 11.08 25.75
N GLN A 198 -10.67 11.57 26.35
CA GLN A 198 -9.32 10.95 26.44
C GLN A 198 -8.63 10.55 25.12
N SER A 199 -9.34 10.51 24.01
CA SER A 199 -8.80 11.09 22.78
C SER A 199 -8.72 12.61 22.96
N GLY A 200 -7.58 13.20 22.59
CA GLY A 200 -7.43 14.66 22.56
C GLY A 200 -6.76 15.38 23.73
N ALA A 201 -6.00 14.71 24.59
CA ALA A 201 -5.11 15.35 25.58
C ALA A 201 -3.88 16.08 24.97
N GLY A 202 -3.94 16.43 23.68
CA GLY A 202 -2.78 16.80 22.88
C GLY A 202 -1.88 15.58 22.65
N ASP A 203 -0.58 15.84 22.60
CA ASP A 203 0.44 14.81 22.44
C ASP A 203 0.79 14.16 23.79
N ASP A 204 -0.03 13.20 24.21
CA ASP A 204 0.13 12.37 25.42
C ASP A 204 0.82 11.02 25.15
N TYR A 205 1.32 10.82 23.93
CA TYR A 205 2.09 9.65 23.52
C TYR A 205 3.41 9.55 24.34
N PRO A 206 3.66 8.45 25.08
CA PRO A 206 4.77 8.36 26.04
C PRO A 206 6.17 8.50 25.44
N TRP A 207 6.29 8.25 24.13
CA TRP A 207 7.56 8.15 23.42
C TRP A 207 7.75 9.25 22.37
N LYS A 208 7.04 10.37 22.52
CA LYS A 208 7.10 11.54 21.60
C LYS A 208 8.50 12.11 21.38
N ASN A 209 9.38 11.97 22.37
CA ASN A 209 10.78 12.41 22.30
C ASN A 209 11.76 11.29 21.92
N SER A 210 11.28 10.06 21.69
CA SER A 210 12.14 8.96 21.25
C SER A 210 12.66 9.20 19.84
N PRO A 211 13.86 8.67 19.50
CA PRO A 211 14.41 8.81 18.16
C PRO A 211 13.55 8.03 17.16
N THR A 212 13.29 8.63 16.01
CA THR A 212 12.67 7.93 14.89
C THR A 212 13.68 6.94 14.28
N TRP A 213 13.19 5.94 13.55
CA TRP A 213 14.08 5.05 12.82
C TRP A 213 14.89 5.79 11.74
N VAL A 214 14.43 6.95 11.24
CA VAL A 214 15.20 7.84 10.34
C VAL A 214 16.46 8.38 11.04
N GLN A 215 16.36 8.67 12.35
CA GLN A 215 17.43 9.31 13.11
C GLN A 215 18.51 8.34 13.62
N VAL A 216 18.14 7.08 13.93
CA VAL A 216 19.05 6.09 14.54
C VAL A 216 19.10 4.75 13.81
N GLY A 217 18.49 4.67 12.62
CA GLY A 217 18.31 3.43 11.86
C GLY A 217 17.18 2.55 12.41
N ALA A 218 16.76 1.58 11.59
CA ALA A 218 15.81 0.56 11.97
C ALA A 218 16.43 -0.45 12.95
N GLY A 219 16.03 -0.43 14.22
CA GLY A 219 16.58 -1.33 15.24
C GLY A 219 16.01 -1.07 16.64
N ALA A 220 16.54 -1.74 17.66
CA ALA A 220 16.02 -1.66 19.03
C ALA A 220 15.97 -0.23 19.62
N ALA A 221 16.87 0.66 19.18
CA ALA A 221 16.89 2.07 19.60
C ALA A 221 15.69 2.88 19.10
N SER A 222 15.10 2.49 17.96
CA SER A 222 13.94 3.14 17.34
C SER A 222 12.63 2.38 17.54
N THR A 223 12.62 1.26 18.28
CA THR A 223 11.43 0.41 18.47
C THR A 223 10.81 0.59 19.86
N SER A 224 9.50 0.74 19.90
CA SER A 224 8.71 0.87 21.13
C SER A 224 8.49 -0.47 21.85
N PRO A 225 8.08 -0.46 23.13
CA PRO A 225 7.61 -1.65 23.84
C PRO A 225 6.41 -2.36 23.18
N LEU A 226 5.74 -1.74 22.19
CA LEU A 226 4.68 -2.37 21.39
C LEU A 226 5.23 -3.15 20.20
N GLY A 227 6.52 -3.03 19.89
CA GLY A 227 7.17 -3.66 18.73
C GLY A 227 6.94 -2.92 17.41
N MET A 228 6.54 -1.66 17.45
CA MET A 228 6.47 -0.75 16.29
C MET A 228 7.58 0.30 16.40
N TYR A 229 7.94 0.97 15.30
CA TYR A 229 8.91 2.07 15.40
C TYR A 229 8.29 3.31 16.06
N TYR A 230 9.06 3.98 16.91
CA TYR A 230 8.62 5.19 17.61
C TYR A 230 8.15 6.25 16.63
N ARG A 231 7.08 6.94 17.03
CA ARG A 231 6.51 8.09 16.32
C ARG A 231 5.99 7.77 14.91
N GLU A 232 5.78 6.49 14.62
CA GLU A 232 4.99 6.06 13.46
C GLU A 232 3.49 6.13 13.72
N CYS A 233 2.73 6.23 12.62
CA CYS A 233 1.27 6.17 12.66
C CYS A 233 0.76 4.90 13.36
N VAL A 234 1.38 3.75 13.05
CA VAL A 234 1.05 2.44 13.62
C VAL A 234 1.41 2.31 15.10
N ASP A 235 2.50 2.92 15.57
CA ASP A 235 2.88 2.83 17.00
C ASP A 235 1.95 3.68 17.87
N PHE A 236 1.69 4.93 17.44
CA PHE A 236 0.73 5.78 18.11
C PHE A 236 -0.67 5.17 18.12
N ALA A 237 -1.14 4.66 16.98
CA ALA A 237 -2.46 4.03 16.90
C ALA A 237 -2.53 2.77 17.79
N LEU A 238 -1.48 1.94 17.84
CA LEU A 238 -1.48 0.71 18.65
C LEU A 238 -1.37 1.04 20.14
N TRP A 239 -0.64 2.09 20.49
CA TRP A 239 -0.62 2.63 21.85
C TRP A 239 -2.00 3.16 22.27
N ARG A 240 -2.67 3.93 21.42
CA ARG A 240 -4.01 4.47 21.68
C ARG A 240 -5.05 3.35 21.81
N VAL A 241 -4.97 2.31 20.98
CA VAL A 241 -5.75 1.06 21.09
C VAL A 241 -5.51 0.36 22.43
N ASN A 242 -4.27 0.30 22.92
CA ASN A 242 -3.98 -0.24 24.25
C ASN A 242 -4.58 0.65 25.37
N GLN A 243 -4.38 1.97 25.30
CA GLN A 243 -4.92 2.95 26.26
C GLN A 243 -6.45 2.81 26.39
N GLN A 244 -7.16 2.82 25.26
CA GLN A 244 -8.63 2.69 25.19
C GLN A 244 -9.12 1.31 25.67
N MET A 245 -8.29 0.27 25.57
CA MET A 245 -8.59 -1.08 26.05
C MET A 245 -8.08 -1.36 27.47
N GLY A 246 -7.73 -0.30 28.22
CA GLY A 246 -7.36 -0.32 29.65
C GLY A 246 -5.89 -0.66 29.94
N SER A 247 -5.01 -0.60 28.94
CA SER A 247 -3.59 -0.94 29.05
C SER A 247 -2.73 0.30 28.79
N THR A 248 -2.39 1.03 29.84
CA THR A 248 -1.69 2.33 29.75
C THR A 248 -0.18 2.24 30.00
N SER A 249 0.31 1.11 30.51
CA SER A 249 1.73 0.84 30.76
C SER A 249 2.09 -0.60 30.39
N ALA A 250 3.39 -0.88 30.28
CA ALA A 250 3.87 -2.25 30.13
C ALA A 250 3.50 -3.13 31.36
N PRO A 251 3.22 -4.43 31.17
CA PRO A 251 3.11 -5.14 29.89
C PRO A 251 1.85 -4.74 29.13
N PHE A 252 2.00 -4.38 27.86
CA PHE A 252 0.88 -3.96 27.03
C PHE A 252 0.05 -5.14 26.54
N LYS A 253 -1.27 -4.96 26.49
CA LYS A 253 -2.26 -5.99 26.14
C LYS A 253 -2.19 -6.42 24.67
N PHE A 254 -1.80 -5.50 23.78
CA PHE A 254 -1.70 -5.73 22.35
C PHE A 254 -0.34 -5.27 21.84
N LEU A 255 0.43 -6.18 21.24
CA LEU A 255 1.74 -5.93 20.67
C LEU A 255 1.70 -6.20 19.16
N ASN A 256 2.59 -5.57 18.39
CA ASN A 256 2.73 -5.78 16.96
C ASN A 256 2.84 -7.28 16.62
N ALA A 257 3.70 -8.00 17.35
CA ALA A 257 3.97 -9.42 17.12
C ALA A 257 2.84 -10.39 17.50
N THR A 258 1.85 -9.96 18.29
CA THR A 258 0.81 -10.85 18.85
C THR A 258 -0.62 -10.32 18.67
N PHE A 259 -0.81 -9.21 17.96
CA PHE A 259 -2.13 -8.62 17.77
C PHE A 259 -3.07 -9.57 17.02
N ARG A 260 -2.56 -10.27 16.01
CA ARG A 260 -3.32 -11.10 15.07
C ARG A 260 -3.29 -12.56 15.50
N PRO A 261 -4.43 -13.29 15.44
CA PRO A 261 -4.49 -14.70 15.80
C PRO A 261 -3.92 -15.65 14.74
N ASP A 262 -3.59 -15.15 13.53
CA ASP A 262 -3.03 -15.91 12.41
C ASP A 262 -1.49 -16.00 12.43
N GLY A 263 -0.84 -15.50 13.50
CA GLY A 263 0.61 -15.53 13.68
C GLY A 263 1.38 -14.54 12.81
N GLN A 264 0.70 -13.69 12.03
CA GLN A 264 1.35 -12.56 11.36
C GLN A 264 1.50 -11.38 12.33
N VAL A 265 2.47 -10.50 12.05
CA VAL A 265 2.61 -9.22 12.75
C VAL A 265 1.51 -8.24 12.30
N LEU A 266 1.14 -7.28 13.15
CA LEU A 266 0.18 -6.22 12.78
C LEU A 266 0.74 -5.26 11.73
N GLY A 267 2.04 -5.06 11.72
CA GLY A 267 2.79 -4.45 10.62
C GLY A 267 2.47 -2.98 10.32
N SER A 268 2.74 -2.62 9.07
CA SER A 268 2.43 -1.33 8.48
C SER A 268 0.91 -1.12 8.35
N ALA A 269 0.46 0.12 8.18
CA ALA A 269 -0.97 0.45 8.10
C ALA A 269 -1.74 -0.44 7.08
N LEU A 270 -1.10 -0.88 6.00
CA LEU A 270 -1.65 -1.78 4.98
C LEU A 270 -2.32 -3.03 5.58
N THR A 271 -1.64 -3.66 6.54
CA THR A 271 -2.04 -4.97 7.08
C THR A 271 -3.01 -4.84 8.27
N TRP A 272 -3.32 -3.61 8.72
CA TRP A 272 -4.17 -3.35 9.89
C TRP A 272 -5.62 -3.78 9.73
N LYS A 273 -6.28 -3.47 8.59
CA LYS A 273 -7.66 -3.91 8.38
C LYS A 273 -7.74 -5.43 8.41
N ALA A 274 -6.84 -6.12 7.70
CA ALA A 274 -6.74 -7.57 7.74
C ALA A 274 -6.45 -8.11 9.15
N GLY A 275 -5.71 -7.36 9.98
CA GLY A 275 -5.46 -7.70 11.38
C GLY A 275 -6.71 -7.56 12.26
N TRP A 276 -7.58 -6.59 12.00
CA TRP A 276 -8.90 -6.45 12.62
C TRP A 276 -9.84 -7.57 12.20
N ASP A 277 -9.93 -7.81 10.88
CA ASP A 277 -10.80 -8.83 10.29
C ASP A 277 -10.42 -10.23 10.80
N ALA A 278 -9.12 -10.56 10.84
CA ALA A 278 -8.61 -11.83 11.38
C ALA A 278 -8.91 -12.01 12.89
N LYS A 279 -9.02 -10.92 13.64
CA LYS A 279 -9.37 -10.91 15.06
C LYS A 279 -10.87 -10.97 15.33
N GLY A 280 -11.69 -10.95 14.26
CA GLY A 280 -13.15 -10.87 14.35
C GLY A 280 -13.65 -9.54 14.93
N TRP A 281 -12.84 -8.48 14.86
CA TRP A 281 -13.22 -7.16 15.39
C TRP A 281 -13.98 -6.35 14.33
N PRO A 282 -15.05 -5.63 14.71
CA PRO A 282 -15.95 -5.02 13.73
C PRO A 282 -15.27 -3.87 12.97
N THR A 283 -15.60 -3.74 11.69
CA THR A 283 -15.14 -2.66 10.79
C THR A 283 -16.34 -2.03 10.06
N GLY A 284 -16.20 -0.83 9.53
CA GLY A 284 -17.28 -0.16 8.79
C GLY A 284 -16.92 1.21 8.24
N ASN A 285 -17.93 2.03 7.94
CA ASN A 285 -17.77 3.31 7.23
C ASN A 285 -18.29 4.53 8.04
N THR A 286 -18.59 4.35 9.32
CA THR A 286 -19.11 5.42 10.18
C THR A 286 -18.04 5.80 11.20
N PRO A 287 -17.57 7.06 11.27
CA PRO A 287 -16.63 7.45 12.31
C PRO A 287 -17.27 7.28 13.69
N ARG A 288 -16.53 6.68 14.63
CA ARG A 288 -16.87 6.57 16.05
C ARG A 288 -15.65 7.03 16.85
N VAL A 289 -15.83 7.81 17.91
CA VAL A 289 -14.70 8.23 18.77
C VAL A 289 -13.96 6.99 19.27
N GLY A 290 -12.63 7.00 19.14
CA GLY A 290 -11.75 5.88 19.45
C GLY A 290 -11.69 4.74 18.44
N ALA A 291 -12.42 4.81 17.32
CA ALA A 291 -12.16 3.93 16.19
C ALA A 291 -10.80 4.25 15.56
N VAL A 292 -10.08 3.24 15.10
CA VAL A 292 -8.91 3.45 14.24
C VAL A 292 -9.42 3.82 12.85
N VAL A 293 -8.94 4.95 12.33
CA VAL A 293 -9.13 5.33 10.93
C VAL A 293 -8.16 4.51 10.09
N TRP A 294 -8.64 3.84 9.06
CA TRP A 294 -7.80 3.08 8.13
C TRP A 294 -7.93 3.62 6.71
N TYR A 295 -6.80 4.07 6.18
CA TYR A 295 -6.63 4.44 4.78
C TYR A 295 -5.89 3.32 4.08
N ALA A 296 -6.51 2.75 3.04
CA ALA A 296 -5.80 1.91 2.09
C ALA A 296 -4.71 2.72 1.38
N PRO A 297 -3.66 2.07 0.83
CA PRO A 297 -2.59 2.77 0.12
C PRO A 297 -3.10 3.78 -0.92
N GLY A 298 -2.58 5.01 -0.84
CA GLY A 298 -2.93 6.12 -1.74
C GLY A 298 -4.29 6.79 -1.47
N THR A 299 -5.10 6.28 -0.54
CA THR A 299 -6.41 6.85 -0.21
C THR A 299 -6.25 8.09 0.68
N GLY A 300 -6.90 9.21 0.35
CA GLY A 300 -6.94 10.38 1.23
C GLY A 300 -5.59 11.05 1.49
N GLY A 301 -4.63 10.91 0.56
CA GLY A 301 -3.26 11.39 0.72
C GLY A 301 -2.39 10.50 1.64
N ALA A 302 -2.86 9.31 2.01
CA ALA A 302 -2.05 8.29 2.67
C ALA A 302 -0.95 7.76 1.74
N ASP A 303 0.12 7.20 2.33
CA ASP A 303 1.25 6.66 1.56
C ASP A 303 0.76 5.62 0.51
N PRO A 304 1.23 5.66 -0.75
CA PRO A 304 0.75 4.78 -1.82
C PRO A 304 1.16 3.30 -1.69
N ASN A 305 1.88 2.93 -0.64
CA ASN A 305 2.46 1.59 -0.44
C ASN A 305 2.01 0.97 0.89
N PHE A 306 1.90 1.82 1.93
CA PHE A 306 1.49 1.44 3.27
C PHE A 306 0.08 1.89 3.64
N GLY A 307 -0.50 2.87 2.95
CA GLY A 307 -1.69 3.53 3.48
C GLY A 307 -1.35 4.29 4.76
N HIS A 308 -2.35 4.45 5.64
CA HIS A 308 -2.17 5.20 6.88
C HIS A 308 -3.16 4.75 7.96
N VAL A 309 -2.78 4.89 9.22
CA VAL A 309 -3.71 4.75 10.35
C VAL A 309 -3.67 5.95 11.27
N ALA A 310 -4.84 6.34 11.76
CA ALA A 310 -5.04 7.39 12.75
C ALA A 310 -6.11 6.94 13.74
N VAL A 311 -6.46 7.75 14.73
CA VAL A 311 -7.57 7.46 15.64
C VAL A 311 -8.59 8.59 15.59
N VAL A 312 -9.88 8.25 15.53
CA VAL A 312 -10.97 9.22 15.56
C VAL A 312 -11.01 9.88 16.93
N LYS A 313 -10.63 11.15 16.98
CA LYS A 313 -10.57 11.98 18.19
C LYS A 313 -11.91 12.61 18.53
N ALA A 314 -12.66 13.04 17.53
CA ALA A 314 -14.02 13.58 17.65
C ALA A 314 -14.83 13.31 16.38
N VAL A 315 -16.16 13.33 16.46
CA VAL A 315 -17.06 13.19 15.31
C VAL A 315 -17.96 14.41 15.22
N ASN A 316 -18.06 15.01 14.03
CA ASN A 316 -18.81 16.23 13.80
C ASN A 316 -20.19 15.91 13.19
N THR A 317 -21.16 16.81 13.36
CA THR A 317 -22.54 16.62 12.87
C THR A 317 -22.71 16.87 11.37
N ASP A 318 -21.70 17.44 10.71
CA ASP A 318 -21.67 17.76 9.27
C ASP A 318 -21.18 16.60 8.38
N GLY A 319 -20.93 15.42 8.97
CA GLY A 319 -20.37 14.27 8.26
C GLY A 319 -18.84 14.30 8.14
N THR A 320 -18.15 15.21 8.84
CA THR A 320 -16.71 15.16 9.08
C THR A 320 -16.38 14.57 10.45
N TYR A 321 -15.11 14.32 10.71
CA TYR A 321 -14.60 13.89 12.00
C TYR A 321 -13.16 14.40 12.17
N VAL A 322 -12.70 14.54 13.41
CA VAL A 322 -11.31 14.89 13.72
C VAL A 322 -10.54 13.59 13.96
N GLU A 323 -9.42 13.40 13.29
CA GLU A 323 -8.44 12.38 13.66
C GLU A 323 -7.25 12.97 14.41
N GLU A 324 -6.62 12.13 15.21
CA GLU A 324 -5.29 12.33 15.76
C GLU A 324 -4.36 11.18 15.36
N GLY A 325 -3.08 11.48 15.18
CA GLY A 325 -2.11 10.51 14.74
C GLY A 325 -0.68 11.00 14.86
N TYR A 326 0.23 10.15 14.41
CA TYR A 326 1.63 10.44 14.15
C TYR A 326 1.94 10.14 12.69
N ASN A 327 3.00 10.74 12.15
CA ASN A 327 3.50 10.51 10.79
C ASN A 327 2.42 10.59 9.67
N GLY A 328 1.48 11.55 9.79
CA GLY A 328 0.43 11.83 8.81
C GLY A 328 0.57 13.19 8.12
N LYS A 329 1.75 13.81 8.25
CA LYS A 329 2.15 15.07 7.63
C LYS A 329 3.40 14.84 6.76
N PRO A 330 3.63 15.63 5.71
CA PRO A 330 4.90 15.63 4.99
C PRO A 330 6.04 16.18 5.85
N ALA A 331 7.26 15.79 5.52
CA ALA A 331 8.47 16.36 6.12
C ALA A 331 8.54 17.89 5.93
N PRO A 332 9.07 18.66 6.90
CA PRO A 332 9.76 18.22 8.12
C PRO A 332 8.83 17.97 9.34
N ASP A 333 7.51 18.04 9.16
CA ASP A 333 6.52 17.80 10.21
C ASP A 333 6.16 16.30 10.36
N ASP A 334 6.80 15.43 9.59
CA ASP A 334 6.70 13.98 9.66
C ASP A 334 7.14 13.44 11.03
N HIS A 335 6.64 12.26 11.41
CA HIS A 335 6.84 11.67 12.73
C HIS A 335 6.50 12.58 13.94
N ASN A 336 5.65 13.60 13.78
CA ASN A 336 5.13 14.41 14.90
C ASN A 336 3.64 14.17 15.12
N TYR A 337 3.17 14.46 16.33
CA TYR A 337 1.73 14.44 16.63
C TYR A 337 0.99 15.45 15.76
N TYR A 338 -0.11 15.02 15.16
CA TYR A 338 -0.99 15.88 14.37
C TYR A 338 -2.45 15.63 14.72
N THR A 339 -3.28 16.62 14.40
CA THR A 339 -4.73 16.43 14.28
C THR A 339 -5.25 17.13 13.03
N ARG A 340 -6.19 16.51 12.32
CA ARG A 340 -6.85 17.12 11.15
C ARG A 340 -8.32 16.71 11.09
N THR A 341 -9.15 17.56 10.48
CA THR A 341 -10.55 17.28 10.18
C THR A 341 -10.65 16.64 8.80
N VAL A 342 -11.39 15.55 8.69
CA VAL A 342 -11.52 14.75 7.47
C VAL A 342 -13.00 14.44 7.22
N SER A 343 -13.43 14.42 5.96
CA SER A 343 -14.77 13.91 5.62
C SER A 343 -14.84 12.40 5.86
N SER A 344 -15.92 11.93 6.48
CA SER A 344 -16.18 10.50 6.73
C SER A 344 -16.14 9.60 5.49
N LYS A 345 -16.22 10.18 4.28
CA LYS A 345 -16.17 9.49 2.99
C LYS A 345 -14.75 9.26 2.45
N VAL A 346 -13.72 9.84 3.07
CA VAL A 346 -12.32 9.77 2.58
C VAL A 346 -11.59 8.50 3.05
N PRO A 347 -11.69 8.05 4.31
CA PRO A 347 -11.05 6.80 4.74
C PRO A 347 -11.64 5.58 4.04
N SER A 348 -10.82 4.53 3.90
CA SER A 348 -11.26 3.27 3.32
C SER A 348 -12.08 2.43 4.30
N SER A 349 -11.83 2.57 5.62
CA SER A 349 -12.66 1.99 6.69
C SER A 349 -12.36 2.64 8.04
N PHE A 350 -13.29 2.49 8.98
CA PHE A 350 -13.08 2.65 10.42
C PHE A 350 -13.04 1.27 11.07
N LEU A 351 -11.97 0.99 11.80
CA LEU A 351 -11.76 -0.24 12.53
C LEU A 351 -12.18 0.00 13.99
N TYR A 352 -13.24 -0.67 14.43
CA TYR A 352 -13.84 -0.41 15.73
C TYR A 352 -13.19 -1.28 16.81
N LEU A 353 -12.97 -0.70 17.98
CA LEU A 353 -12.66 -1.48 19.17
C LEU A 353 -13.94 -2.21 19.62
N PRO A 354 -13.86 -3.48 20.03
CA PRO A 354 -15.01 -4.18 20.57
C PRO A 354 -15.41 -3.52 21.89
N SER A 355 -16.67 -3.10 21.99
CA SER A 355 -17.22 -2.69 23.27
C SER A 355 -17.25 -3.89 24.25
N GLN A 356 -17.25 -3.64 25.56
CA GLN A 356 -17.49 -4.74 26.51
C GLN A 356 -18.93 -5.30 26.43
N GLU A 357 -19.84 -4.61 25.73
CA GLU A 357 -21.26 -4.93 25.67
C GLU A 357 -21.69 -5.71 24.42
N GLU A 358 -20.86 -5.80 23.37
CA GLU A 358 -21.10 -6.63 22.16
C GLU A 358 -20.83 -8.14 22.40
N LYS A 359 -21.23 -8.63 23.58
CA LYS A 359 -21.38 -10.05 23.91
C LYS A 359 -22.79 -10.33 24.45
N LYS A 360 -23.75 -10.45 23.54
CA LYS A 360 -25.05 -11.11 23.77
C LYS A 360 -25.43 -11.94 22.55
#